data_AF-A0A0M9E2S8-F1
#
_entry.id   AF-A0A0M9E2S8-F1
#
_cell.length_a   1.000
_cell.length_b   1.000
_cell.length_c   1.000
_cell.angle_alpha   90.00
_cell.angle_beta   90.00
_cell.angle_gamma   90.00
#
_symmetry.space_group_name_H-M   'P 1'
#
loop_
_entity.id
_entity.type
_entity.pdbx_description
1 polymer ?
#
loop_
_entity_poly.entity_id
_entity_poly.type
_entity_poly.pdbx_seq_one_letter_code
_entity_poly.pdbx_strand_id
1 'polypeptide(L)'
;MNDLFSLKNLYSAYYDCRKNKRNTHCALQFELQSEDELIQLAHELSTHTYRPLPSTCFVTASPKQREVFAANFKDRIVHHLLIKNLEPKWDRKFIFDSYACRKNKGTHAAVKRLQQFMRKASNNESKTAYYLHLDIRSFFVSINKQILYKLISEKENHPDIKWLLKIVIFNDPTKKTIKLKQLSLFDNIPKQKSLFGRNNSTGLPIGNYTSQFFANVYLNPLDHFVKHNLKCKYYIRYVDDMVLLGPDHNTLEQWEKQIVLFLKKELSLTLNPKQRKLAPVKNGCNFLGYVIRPSHLLVRKRTVNKCKYVLNRYQKELITNNGQYTIQKYDLEILRTLQAILSSYLGQFLHASSRNLMKKIIVRFPFLNDYFIFQNNYKVKLKCNLSKCRTLKMQYQSISQNYPEHLIFFQIGCFYEFYGDQVKIAQDIFGIQKTRIRKTMGPAIGFPTNKLKQYIEIALHKNYKTIVIMQTGRYIGYIQERAVMLRCEKKVLYEKTK
;
A
#
# COMPACT_ATOMS: atom_id res chain seq x y z
N MET A 1 -12.70 -30.67 28.08
CA MET A 1 -12.92 -29.25 27.73
C MET A 1 -11.67 -28.74 27.03
N ASN A 2 -11.76 -28.09 25.87
CA ASN A 2 -10.60 -27.45 25.26
C ASN A 2 -10.19 -26.25 26.13
N ASP A 3 -9.08 -26.37 26.85
CA ASP A 3 -8.49 -25.26 27.58
C ASP A 3 -8.12 -24.13 26.60
N LEU A 4 -8.77 -22.97 26.77
CA LEU A 4 -8.59 -21.77 25.96
C LEU A 4 -7.12 -21.34 25.93
N PHE A 5 -6.43 -21.44 27.07
CA PHE A 5 -5.06 -20.97 27.26
C PHE A 5 -4.02 -22.06 27.10
N SER A 6 -4.41 -23.22 26.57
CA SER A 6 -3.48 -24.29 26.24
C SER A 6 -2.36 -23.82 25.30
N LEU A 7 -1.16 -24.39 25.50
CA LEU A 7 0.02 -24.09 24.69
C LEU A 7 -0.24 -24.28 23.19
N LYS A 8 -1.06 -25.28 22.81
CA LYS A 8 -1.47 -25.53 21.42
C LYS A 8 -2.25 -24.34 20.82
N ASN A 9 -3.18 -23.75 21.57
CA ASN A 9 -3.96 -22.60 21.12
C ASN A 9 -3.08 -21.35 21.00
N LEU A 10 -2.20 -21.13 21.97
CA LEU A 10 -1.24 -20.01 21.96
C LEU A 10 -0.23 -20.14 20.82
N TYR A 11 0.31 -21.32 20.59
CA TYR A 11 1.22 -21.57 19.47
C TYR A 11 0.53 -21.30 18.12
N SER A 12 -0.72 -21.72 17.96
CA SER A 12 -1.50 -21.39 16.76
C SER A 12 -1.72 -19.88 16.60
N ALA A 13 -2.03 -19.17 17.70
CA ALA A 13 -2.19 -17.71 17.67
C ALA A 13 -0.87 -16.98 17.35
N TYR A 14 0.26 -17.49 17.86
CA TYR A 14 1.60 -17.03 17.53
C TYR A 14 1.89 -17.19 16.04
N TYR A 15 1.60 -18.36 15.47
CA TYR A 15 1.81 -18.63 14.06
C TYR A 15 0.98 -17.69 13.17
N ASP A 16 -0.28 -17.44 13.53
CA ASP A 16 -1.13 -16.48 12.84
C ASP A 16 -0.62 -15.04 12.97
N CYS A 17 -0.12 -14.66 14.15
CA CYS A 17 0.43 -13.33 14.43
C CYS A 17 1.66 -13.01 13.56
N ARG A 18 2.58 -13.96 13.41
CA ARG A 18 3.83 -13.79 12.64
C ARG A 18 3.65 -13.93 11.13
N LYS A 19 2.50 -14.43 10.66
CA LYS A 19 2.25 -14.66 9.23
C LYS A 19 2.44 -13.37 8.42
N ASN A 20 3.27 -13.44 7.38
CA ASN A 20 3.70 -12.31 6.53
C ASN A 20 4.49 -11.19 7.25
N LYS A 21 4.86 -11.37 8.53
CA LYS A 21 5.58 -10.39 9.36
C LYS A 21 6.74 -10.98 10.16
N ARG A 22 7.13 -12.23 9.86
CA ARG A 22 8.22 -12.94 10.54
C ARG A 22 9.51 -12.14 10.58
N ASN A 23 9.86 -11.45 9.49
CA ASN A 23 11.11 -10.71 9.37
C ASN A 23 11.09 -9.33 10.04
N THR A 24 10.07 -9.01 10.85
CA THR A 24 10.04 -7.75 11.62
C THR A 24 10.84 -7.90 12.91
N HIS A 25 11.52 -6.84 13.35
CA HIS A 25 12.36 -6.85 14.56
C HIS A 25 11.64 -7.46 15.77
N CYS A 26 10.42 -7.02 16.08
CA CYS A 26 9.67 -7.54 17.22
C CYS A 26 9.33 -9.04 17.11
N ALA A 27 9.07 -9.53 15.90
CA ALA A 27 8.76 -10.95 15.67
C ALA A 27 10.03 -11.80 15.81
N LEU A 28 11.16 -11.34 15.26
CA LEU A 28 12.46 -12.01 15.39
C LEU A 28 12.92 -12.05 16.85
N GLN A 29 12.77 -10.95 17.59
CA GLN A 29 13.12 -10.88 19.01
C GLN A 29 12.33 -11.90 19.84
N PHE A 30 11.01 -12.02 19.61
CA PHE A 30 10.20 -13.04 20.28
C PHE A 30 10.55 -14.47 19.82
N GLU A 31 10.89 -14.64 18.54
CA GLU A 31 11.22 -15.97 17.97
C GLU A 31 12.47 -16.60 18.61
N LEU A 32 13.43 -15.80 19.09
CA LEU A 32 14.64 -16.28 19.77
C LEU A 32 14.35 -17.09 21.05
N GLN A 33 13.26 -16.78 21.77
CA GLN A 33 12.89 -17.42 23.04
C GLN A 33 11.41 -17.86 23.02
N SER A 34 10.91 -18.24 21.83
CA SER A 34 9.47 -18.41 21.65
C SER A 34 8.83 -19.50 22.51
N GLU A 35 9.57 -20.56 22.86
CA GLU A 35 9.05 -21.64 23.70
C GLU A 35 8.82 -21.14 25.13
N ASP A 36 9.85 -20.59 25.77
CA ASP A 36 9.79 -20.04 27.13
C ASP A 36 8.72 -18.94 27.24
N GLU A 37 8.70 -18.00 26.28
CA GLU A 37 7.73 -16.90 26.25
C GLU A 37 6.28 -17.40 26.09
N LEU A 38 6.05 -18.47 25.32
CA LEU A 38 4.72 -19.05 25.15
C LEU A 38 4.27 -19.84 26.38
N ILE A 39 5.17 -20.58 27.02
CA ILE A 39 4.89 -21.29 28.29
C ILE A 39 4.57 -20.28 29.39
N GLN A 40 5.39 -19.23 29.51
CA GLN A 40 5.15 -18.16 30.46
C GLN A 40 3.82 -17.46 30.18
N LEU A 41 3.52 -17.14 28.91
CA LEU A 41 2.24 -16.53 28.55
C LEU A 41 1.05 -17.45 28.87
N ALA A 42 1.19 -18.76 28.66
CA ALA A 42 0.15 -19.73 29.01
C ALA A 42 -0.14 -19.70 30.51
N HIS A 43 0.92 -19.73 31.33
CA HIS A 43 0.81 -19.63 32.79
C HIS A 43 0.20 -18.29 33.24
N GLU A 44 0.64 -17.16 32.67
CA GLU A 44 0.09 -15.84 32.98
C GLU A 44 -1.41 -15.73 32.65
N LEU A 45 -1.84 -16.34 31.55
CA LEU A 45 -3.24 -16.35 31.14
C LEU A 45 -4.07 -17.31 31.99
N SER A 46 -3.58 -18.52 32.29
CA SER A 46 -4.30 -19.50 33.11
C SER A 46 -4.46 -19.05 34.57
N THR A 47 -3.48 -18.31 35.11
CA THR A 47 -3.52 -17.75 36.46
C THR A 47 -4.16 -16.36 36.56
N HIS A 48 -4.67 -15.83 35.44
CA HIS A 48 -5.24 -14.48 35.35
C HIS A 48 -4.30 -13.35 35.79
N THR A 49 -2.97 -13.55 35.67
CA THR A 49 -1.94 -12.57 36.05
C THR A 49 -1.42 -11.73 34.87
N TYR A 50 -1.75 -12.09 33.63
CA TYR A 50 -1.37 -11.36 32.42
C TYR A 50 -1.73 -9.86 32.48
N ARG A 51 -0.77 -9.02 32.11
CA ARG A 51 -0.96 -7.57 31.93
C ARG A 51 -0.40 -7.12 30.58
N PRO A 52 -1.14 -6.31 29.80
CA PRO A 52 -0.63 -5.79 28.54
C PRO A 52 0.66 -5.02 28.72
N LEU A 53 1.61 -5.26 27.83
CA LEU A 53 2.90 -4.58 27.83
C LEU A 53 2.80 -3.18 27.19
N PRO A 54 3.79 -2.31 27.42
CA PRO A 54 3.89 -1.01 26.76
C PRO A 54 3.74 -1.08 25.24
N SER A 55 2.84 -0.26 24.71
CA SER A 55 2.69 -0.11 23.26
C SER A 55 3.76 0.81 22.68
N THR A 56 4.13 0.56 21.43
CA THR A 56 4.94 1.49 20.63
C THR A 56 4.01 2.43 19.86
N CYS A 57 4.21 3.74 19.98
CA CYS A 57 3.39 4.74 19.30
C CYS A 57 4.17 5.54 18.26
N PHE A 58 3.58 5.69 17.07
CA PHE A 58 4.12 6.47 15.97
C PHE A 58 3.00 7.14 15.16
N VAL A 59 3.34 8.15 14.36
CA VAL A 59 2.37 8.90 13.55
C VAL A 59 2.50 8.54 12.07
N THR A 60 1.39 8.23 11.40
CA THR A 60 1.41 7.99 9.94
C THR A 60 1.45 9.32 9.17
N ALA A 61 2.37 9.49 8.23
CA ALA A 61 2.48 10.76 7.48
C ALA A 61 1.39 10.99 6.41
N SER A 62 0.80 9.94 5.83
CA SER A 62 -0.12 10.04 4.68
C SER A 62 -1.12 8.86 4.65
N PRO A 63 -2.38 9.03 4.23
CA PRO A 63 -3.02 10.24 3.68
C PRO A 63 -3.57 11.23 4.72
N LYS A 64 -3.70 10.82 5.99
CA LYS A 64 -4.05 11.69 7.11
C LYS A 64 -3.16 11.30 8.29
N GLN A 65 -2.68 12.27 9.05
CA GLN A 65 -1.95 12.01 10.28
C GLN A 65 -2.84 11.36 11.34
N ARG A 66 -2.34 10.27 11.93
CA ARG A 66 -3.01 9.49 12.97
C ARG A 66 -1.93 8.87 13.86
N GLU A 67 -2.18 8.88 15.16
CA GLU A 67 -1.47 8.03 16.11
C GLU A 67 -1.79 6.57 15.82
N VAL A 68 -0.74 5.76 15.78
CA VAL A 68 -0.83 4.31 15.71
C VAL A 68 -0.11 3.75 16.93
N PHE A 69 -0.88 3.08 17.78
CA PHE A 69 -0.39 2.33 18.93
C PHE A 69 -0.28 0.86 18.51
N ALA A 70 0.95 0.42 18.29
CA ALA A 70 1.26 -0.97 18.02
C ALA A 70 1.59 -1.67 19.34
N ALA A 71 0.72 -2.60 19.77
CA ALA A 71 0.97 -3.41 20.95
C ALA A 71 2.26 -4.23 20.85
N ASN A 72 2.79 -4.67 21.99
CA ASN A 72 3.92 -5.59 22.04
C ASN A 72 3.61 -6.89 21.28
N PHE A 73 4.62 -7.58 20.79
CA PHE A 73 4.42 -8.82 20.05
C PHE A 73 3.70 -9.89 20.91
N LYS A 74 4.04 -10.03 22.20
CA LYS A 74 3.35 -10.93 23.15
C LYS A 74 1.85 -10.61 23.24
N ASP A 75 1.49 -9.35 23.41
CA ASP A 75 0.09 -8.90 23.44
C ASP A 75 -0.65 -9.15 22.11
N ARG A 76 0.04 -9.10 20.97
CA ARG A 76 -0.57 -9.42 19.67
C ARG A 76 -0.95 -10.90 19.59
N ILE A 77 -0.18 -11.81 20.19
CA ILE A 77 -0.54 -13.23 20.28
C ILE A 77 -1.86 -13.37 21.04
N VAL A 78 -1.99 -12.66 22.16
CA VAL A 78 -3.22 -12.61 22.97
C VAL A 78 -4.39 -12.03 22.15
N HIS A 79 -4.15 -10.96 21.38
CA HIS A 79 -5.17 -10.42 20.46
C HIS A 79 -5.62 -11.47 19.43
N HIS A 80 -4.69 -12.22 18.82
CA HIS A 80 -5.00 -13.27 17.87
C HIS A 80 -5.79 -14.42 18.53
N LEU A 81 -5.41 -14.85 19.73
CA LEU A 81 -6.14 -15.86 20.50
C LEU A 81 -7.58 -15.41 20.77
N LEU A 82 -7.76 -14.18 21.23
CA LEU A 82 -9.08 -13.62 21.54
C LEU A 82 -9.96 -13.53 20.28
N ILE A 83 -9.43 -12.97 19.19
CA ILE A 83 -10.21 -12.80 17.96
C ILE A 83 -10.53 -14.14 17.30
N LYS A 84 -9.62 -15.11 17.32
CA LYS A 84 -9.87 -16.46 16.79
C LYS A 84 -11.11 -17.12 17.42
N ASN A 85 -11.37 -16.84 18.70
CA ASN A 85 -12.54 -17.36 19.42
C ASN A 85 -13.81 -16.52 19.22
N LEU A 86 -13.68 -15.21 19.06
CA LEU A 86 -14.83 -14.29 18.89
C LEU A 86 -15.33 -14.21 17.44
N GLU A 87 -14.41 -14.17 16.47
CA GLU A 87 -14.71 -13.90 15.06
C GLU A 87 -15.77 -14.84 14.48
N PRO A 88 -15.72 -16.18 14.65
CA PRO A 88 -16.71 -17.08 14.06
C PRO A 88 -18.13 -16.85 14.59
N LYS A 89 -18.28 -16.48 15.87
CA LYS A 89 -19.58 -16.21 16.50
C LYS A 89 -20.17 -14.88 16.00
N TRP A 90 -19.33 -13.86 15.84
CA TRP A 90 -19.75 -12.52 15.43
C TRP A 90 -19.93 -12.38 13.92
N ASP A 91 -19.14 -13.07 13.10
CA ASP A 91 -19.25 -12.96 11.65
C ASP A 91 -20.63 -13.38 11.14
N ARG A 92 -21.26 -14.35 11.81
CA ARG A 92 -22.65 -14.80 11.56
C ARG A 92 -23.71 -13.76 11.94
N LYS A 93 -23.38 -12.85 12.85
CA LYS A 93 -24.28 -11.79 13.35
C LYS A 93 -24.19 -10.51 12.52
N PHE A 94 -23.05 -10.28 11.85
CA PHE A 94 -22.88 -9.11 11.01
C PHE A 94 -23.75 -9.20 9.76
N ILE A 95 -24.33 -8.07 9.37
CA ILE A 95 -25.00 -7.97 8.06
C ILE A 95 -24.01 -8.30 6.94
N PHE A 96 -24.52 -8.81 5.82
CA PHE A 96 -23.67 -9.11 4.67
C PHE A 96 -22.96 -7.86 4.12
N ASP A 97 -23.60 -6.70 4.18
CA ASP A 97 -23.09 -5.45 3.58
C ASP A 97 -22.14 -4.64 4.49
N SER A 98 -21.58 -5.28 5.54
CA SER A 98 -20.44 -4.76 6.31
C SER A 98 -19.14 -5.42 5.82
N TYR A 99 -18.20 -4.63 5.27
CA TYR A 99 -17.09 -5.16 4.46
C TYR A 99 -15.68 -5.03 5.06
N ALA A 100 -15.50 -4.26 6.13
CA ALA A 100 -14.17 -4.04 6.68
C ALA A 100 -13.70 -5.23 7.52
N CYS A 101 -12.41 -5.59 7.41
CA CYS A 101 -11.73 -6.55 8.30
C CYS A 101 -12.45 -7.90 8.47
N ARG A 102 -13.05 -8.41 7.39
CA ARG A 102 -13.77 -9.70 7.35
C ARG A 102 -13.25 -10.57 6.22
N LYS A 103 -13.25 -11.89 6.43
CA LYS A 103 -12.82 -12.88 5.43
C LYS A 103 -13.68 -12.77 4.16
N ASN A 104 -13.06 -12.87 2.99
CA ASN A 104 -13.72 -12.72 1.67
C ASN A 104 -14.45 -11.38 1.45
N LYS A 105 -14.20 -10.38 2.30
CA LYS A 105 -14.67 -9.00 2.15
C LYS A 105 -13.46 -8.09 1.83
N GLY A 106 -13.67 -6.78 1.91
CA GLY A 106 -12.62 -5.78 1.67
C GLY A 106 -13.04 -4.70 0.67
N THR A 107 -12.10 -3.79 0.39
CA THR A 107 -12.34 -2.57 -0.37
C THR A 107 -12.97 -2.80 -1.74
N HIS A 108 -12.40 -3.69 -2.55
CA HIS A 108 -12.90 -3.93 -3.91
C HIS A 108 -14.27 -4.61 -3.91
N ALA A 109 -14.53 -5.50 -2.96
CA ALA A 109 -15.84 -6.14 -2.80
C ALA A 109 -16.91 -5.10 -2.42
N ALA A 110 -16.59 -4.20 -1.48
CA ALA A 110 -17.49 -3.14 -1.06
C ALA A 110 -17.81 -2.15 -2.20
N VAL A 111 -16.78 -1.75 -2.96
CA VAL A 111 -16.93 -0.87 -4.14
C VAL A 111 -17.82 -1.50 -5.21
N LYS A 112 -17.58 -2.77 -5.55
CA LYS A 112 -18.41 -3.52 -6.50
C LYS A 112 -19.85 -3.64 -6.01
N ARG A 113 -20.04 -3.93 -4.72
CA ARG A 113 -21.38 -4.04 -4.12
C ARG A 113 -22.13 -2.72 -4.17
N LEU A 114 -21.49 -1.61 -3.82
CA LEU A 114 -22.11 -0.29 -3.89
C LEU A 114 -22.47 0.08 -5.34
N GLN A 115 -21.62 -0.26 -6.32
CA GLN A 115 -21.97 -0.06 -7.73
C GLN A 115 -23.22 -0.87 -8.13
N GLN A 116 -23.33 -2.12 -7.69
CA GLN A 116 -24.53 -2.93 -7.92
C GLN A 116 -25.77 -2.30 -7.28
N PHE A 117 -25.65 -1.78 -6.05
CA PHE A 117 -26.74 -1.06 -5.40
C PHE A 117 -27.15 0.19 -6.16
N MET A 118 -26.20 0.96 -6.67
CA MET A 118 -26.50 2.13 -7.49
C MET A 118 -27.28 1.78 -8.74
N ARG A 119 -26.86 0.73 -9.47
CA ARG A 119 -27.60 0.25 -10.65
C ARG A 119 -29.02 -0.19 -10.30
N LYS A 120 -29.20 -0.93 -9.20
CA LYS A 120 -30.52 -1.39 -8.76
C LYS A 120 -31.40 -0.24 -8.29
N ALA A 121 -30.85 0.73 -7.56
CA ALA A 121 -31.59 1.88 -7.06
C ALA A 121 -32.04 2.81 -8.19
N SER A 122 -31.19 3.04 -9.19
CA SER A 122 -31.50 3.92 -10.33
C SER A 122 -32.14 3.22 -11.52
N ASN A 123 -32.43 1.92 -11.44
CA ASN A 123 -32.82 1.08 -12.56
C ASN A 123 -31.92 1.28 -13.80
N ASN A 124 -30.62 1.05 -13.64
CA ASN A 124 -29.59 1.30 -14.65
C ASN A 124 -29.62 2.73 -15.21
N GLU A 125 -29.78 3.71 -14.32
CA GLU A 125 -29.84 5.14 -14.66
C GLU A 125 -31.14 5.59 -15.37
N SER A 126 -32.14 4.72 -15.49
CA SER A 126 -33.46 5.10 -16.04
C SER A 126 -34.31 5.93 -15.08
N LYS A 127 -33.99 5.93 -13.78
CA LYS A 127 -34.66 6.73 -12.75
C LYS A 127 -33.62 7.43 -11.87
N THR A 128 -33.97 8.61 -11.38
CA THR A 128 -33.11 9.31 -10.42
C THR A 128 -33.11 8.54 -9.10
N ALA A 129 -31.92 8.35 -8.56
CA ALA A 129 -31.70 7.84 -7.21
C ALA A 129 -30.61 8.67 -6.54
N TYR A 130 -30.63 8.71 -5.23
CA TYR A 130 -29.72 9.50 -4.42
C TYR A 130 -28.91 8.61 -3.50
N TYR A 131 -27.73 9.09 -3.12
CA TYR A 131 -26.93 8.50 -2.07
C TYR A 131 -26.75 9.49 -0.93
N LEU A 132 -26.74 8.97 0.30
CA LEU A 132 -26.31 9.65 1.50
C LEU A 132 -25.05 8.96 2.01
N HIS A 133 -23.96 9.72 2.05
CA HIS A 133 -22.68 9.31 2.59
C HIS A 133 -22.52 9.92 3.98
N LEU A 134 -22.35 9.06 4.99
CA LEU A 134 -22.15 9.41 6.39
C LEU A 134 -20.80 8.86 6.89
N ASP A 135 -20.23 9.55 7.88
CA ASP A 135 -18.95 9.23 8.53
C ASP A 135 -19.08 9.57 10.02
N ILE A 136 -18.42 8.82 10.90
CA ILE A 136 -18.47 9.05 12.35
C ILE A 136 -17.28 9.92 12.77
N ARG A 137 -17.54 10.96 13.58
CA ARG A 137 -16.49 11.87 14.04
C ARG A 137 -15.53 11.15 14.98
N SER A 138 -14.24 11.18 14.65
CA SER A 138 -13.16 10.63 15.49
C SER A 138 -13.42 9.19 15.96
N PHE A 139 -14.04 8.36 15.12
CA PHE A 139 -14.67 7.09 15.52
C PHE A 139 -13.90 6.26 16.56
N PHE A 140 -12.68 5.81 16.26
CA PHE A 140 -11.90 4.97 17.17
C PHE A 140 -11.68 5.60 18.55
N VAL A 141 -11.52 6.92 18.60
CA VAL A 141 -11.29 7.68 19.84
C VAL A 141 -12.60 7.93 20.61
N SER A 142 -13.73 7.86 19.93
CA SER A 142 -15.07 8.10 20.49
C SER A 142 -15.79 6.83 20.96
N ILE A 143 -15.27 5.63 20.68
CA ILE A 143 -15.88 4.37 21.14
C ILE A 143 -15.93 4.35 22.67
N ASN A 144 -17.12 4.15 23.23
CA ASN A 144 -17.30 3.98 24.67
C ASN A 144 -16.95 2.54 25.06
N LYS A 145 -15.96 2.38 25.93
CA LYS A 145 -15.43 1.06 26.32
C LYS A 145 -16.44 0.24 27.12
N GLN A 146 -17.28 0.88 27.93
CA GLN A 146 -18.31 0.20 28.72
C GLN A 146 -19.41 -0.35 27.82
N ILE A 147 -19.89 0.44 26.86
CA ILE A 147 -20.87 0.00 25.86
C ILE A 147 -20.29 -1.16 25.03
N LEU A 148 -19.05 -1.02 24.56
CA LEU A 148 -18.38 -2.07 23.80
C LEU A 148 -18.26 -3.37 24.59
N TYR A 149 -17.80 -3.28 25.84
CA TYR A 149 -17.66 -4.44 26.71
C TYR A 149 -19.01 -5.13 26.91
N LYS A 150 -20.06 -4.37 27.23
CA LYS A 150 -21.44 -4.88 27.39
C LYS A 150 -21.92 -5.64 26.16
N LEU A 151 -21.80 -5.04 24.96
CA LEU A 151 -22.22 -5.65 23.70
C LEU A 151 -21.57 -7.02 23.45
N ILE A 152 -20.31 -7.19 23.85
CA ILE A 152 -19.58 -8.45 23.68
C ILE A 152 -19.88 -9.42 24.82
N SER A 153 -19.79 -8.97 26.07
CA SER A 153 -19.90 -9.80 27.26
C SER A 153 -21.28 -10.42 27.45
N GLU A 154 -22.35 -9.76 26.98
CA GLU A 154 -23.72 -10.31 27.01
C GLU A 154 -23.91 -11.48 26.03
N LYS A 155 -23.04 -11.60 25.02
CA LYS A 155 -23.10 -12.61 23.98
C LYS A 155 -21.98 -13.63 24.07
N GLU A 156 -21.16 -13.55 25.11
CA GLU A 156 -20.10 -14.48 25.42
C GLU A 156 -20.41 -15.14 26.77
N ASN A 157 -20.16 -16.45 26.89
CA ASN A 157 -20.42 -17.19 28.12
C ASN A 157 -19.12 -17.64 28.80
N HIS A 158 -18.02 -17.72 28.06
CA HIS A 158 -16.75 -18.21 28.60
C HIS A 158 -16.13 -17.18 29.57
N PRO A 159 -15.92 -17.53 30.86
CA PRO A 159 -15.43 -16.59 31.88
C PRO A 159 -14.05 -16.03 31.52
N ASP A 160 -13.12 -16.87 31.08
CA ASP A 160 -11.78 -16.43 30.68
C ASP A 160 -11.78 -15.44 29.51
N ILE A 161 -12.69 -15.61 28.54
CA ILE A 161 -12.83 -14.66 27.44
C ILE A 161 -13.37 -13.33 27.95
N LYS A 162 -14.34 -13.32 28.88
CA LYS A 162 -14.85 -12.08 29.49
C LYS A 162 -13.77 -11.35 30.28
N TRP A 163 -13.00 -12.10 31.08
CA TRP A 163 -11.86 -11.56 31.80
C TRP A 163 -10.86 -10.92 30.84
N LEU A 164 -10.46 -11.64 29.79
CA LEU A 164 -9.49 -11.15 28.82
C LEU A 164 -10.03 -9.95 28.01
N LEU A 165 -11.32 -9.95 27.66
CA LEU A 165 -12.00 -8.82 27.04
C LEU A 165 -11.90 -7.57 27.91
N LYS A 166 -12.12 -7.70 29.21
CA LYS A 166 -12.00 -6.59 30.17
C LYS A 166 -10.58 -6.04 30.16
N ILE A 167 -9.57 -6.91 30.24
CA ILE A 167 -8.15 -6.50 30.18
C ILE A 167 -7.85 -5.75 28.87
N VAL A 168 -8.23 -6.30 27.71
CA VAL A 168 -7.89 -5.71 26.41
C VAL A 168 -8.64 -4.41 26.13
N ILE A 169 -9.94 -4.34 26.43
CA ILE A 169 -10.78 -3.16 26.14
C ILE A 169 -10.41 -2.00 27.06
N PHE A 170 -10.23 -2.27 28.36
CA PHE A 170 -9.95 -1.22 29.36
C PHE A 170 -8.45 -0.90 29.50
N ASN A 171 -7.57 -1.58 28.76
CA ASN A 171 -6.17 -1.20 28.68
C ASN A 171 -6.03 0.25 28.18
N ASP A 172 -5.13 0.99 28.81
CA ASP A 172 -4.75 2.35 28.42
C ASP A 172 -3.41 2.29 27.66
N PRO A 173 -3.43 2.34 26.31
CA PRO A 173 -2.22 2.21 25.51
C PRO A 173 -1.30 3.44 25.61
N THR A 174 -1.75 4.52 26.25
CA THR A 174 -1.00 5.77 26.44
C THR A 174 -0.09 5.73 27.68
N LYS A 175 -0.33 4.79 28.59
CA LYS A 175 0.50 4.59 29.78
C LYS A 175 1.78 3.84 29.40
N LYS A 176 2.92 4.37 29.86
CA LYS A 176 4.27 3.80 29.64
C LYS A 176 4.62 3.58 28.16
N THR A 177 3.93 4.25 27.23
CA THR A 177 4.12 4.08 25.78
C THR A 177 5.52 4.48 25.34
N ILE A 178 6.09 3.70 24.41
CA ILE A 178 7.35 4.04 23.74
C ILE A 178 7.03 4.85 22.49
N LYS A 179 7.30 6.16 22.49
CA LYS A 179 7.11 7.02 21.30
C LYS A 179 8.31 6.90 20.36
N LEU A 180 8.08 6.54 19.10
CA LEU A 180 9.14 6.47 18.09
C LEU A 180 9.51 7.87 17.56
N LYS A 181 10.76 8.01 17.10
CA LYS A 181 11.38 9.25 16.61
C LYS A 181 10.53 9.89 15.50
N GLN A 182 9.81 10.96 15.85
CA GLN A 182 9.12 11.96 15.00
C GLN A 182 8.19 12.81 15.90
N LEU A 183 8.69 13.33 17.03
CA LEU A 183 7.88 14.00 18.05
C LEU A 183 7.06 15.18 17.47
N SER A 184 7.64 15.94 16.54
CA SER A 184 6.96 17.05 15.85
C SER A 184 5.71 16.64 15.06
N LEU A 185 5.58 15.37 14.63
CA LEU A 185 4.37 14.91 13.96
C LEU A 185 3.20 14.70 14.93
N PHE A 186 3.48 14.46 16.21
CA PHE A 186 2.44 14.31 17.23
C PHE A 186 1.73 15.65 17.49
N ASP A 187 2.47 16.76 17.46
CA ASP A 187 1.92 18.11 17.67
C ASP A 187 0.92 18.52 16.58
N ASN A 188 1.03 17.94 15.38
CA ASN A 188 0.12 18.19 14.27
C ASN A 188 -1.23 17.44 14.40
N ILE A 189 -1.35 16.53 15.36
CA ILE A 189 -2.57 15.75 15.54
C ILE A 189 -3.57 16.56 16.37
N PRO A 190 -4.79 16.81 15.83
CA PRO A 190 -5.80 17.52 16.59
C PRO A 190 -6.15 16.76 17.89
N LYS A 191 -6.21 17.46 19.03
CA LYS A 191 -6.51 16.86 20.36
C LYS A 191 -7.74 15.94 20.36
N GLN A 192 -8.77 16.28 19.58
CA GLN A 192 -9.99 15.47 19.43
C GLN A 192 -9.82 14.15 18.67
N LYS A 193 -8.63 13.89 18.11
CA LYS A 193 -8.24 12.65 17.42
C LYS A 193 -7.06 11.93 18.09
N SER A 194 -6.53 12.51 19.16
CA SER A 194 -5.50 11.90 19.97
C SER A 194 -6.12 11.06 21.08
N LEU A 195 -5.47 9.95 21.42
CA LEU A 195 -5.78 9.21 22.65
C LEU A 195 -5.07 9.83 23.86
N PHE A 196 -3.96 10.56 23.66
CA PHE A 196 -3.27 11.24 24.75
C PHE A 196 -4.16 12.34 25.36
N GLY A 197 -4.12 12.46 26.69
CA GLY A 197 -4.88 13.47 27.43
C GLY A 197 -6.38 13.20 27.51
N ARG A 198 -6.84 11.98 27.19
CA ARG A 198 -8.24 11.57 27.35
C ARG A 198 -8.44 10.71 28.60
N ASN A 199 -9.70 10.66 29.05
CA ASN A 199 -10.11 9.68 30.05
C ASN A 199 -10.12 8.27 29.45
N ASN A 200 -9.71 7.28 30.24
CA ASN A 200 -9.62 5.89 29.79
C ASN A 200 -11.00 5.19 29.68
N SER A 201 -12.11 5.93 29.68
CA SER A 201 -13.45 5.41 29.45
C SER A 201 -13.82 5.34 27.97
N THR A 202 -13.11 6.08 27.11
CA THR A 202 -13.33 6.12 25.66
C THR A 202 -12.05 5.84 24.89
N GLY A 203 -12.23 5.37 23.66
CA GLY A 203 -11.16 5.23 22.68
C GLY A 203 -10.55 3.82 22.61
N LEU A 204 -10.21 3.40 21.39
CA LEU A 204 -9.44 2.20 21.11
C LEU A 204 -8.16 2.53 20.36
N PRO A 205 -7.02 1.86 20.65
CA PRO A 205 -5.76 2.07 19.94
C PRO A 205 -5.88 1.69 18.47
N ILE A 206 -5.60 2.63 17.57
CA ILE A 206 -5.41 2.33 16.15
C ILE A 206 -4.10 1.57 16.02
N GLY A 207 -4.10 0.36 15.44
CA GLY A 207 -2.89 -0.47 15.27
C GLY A 207 -3.04 -1.87 15.84
N ASN A 208 -3.93 -2.06 16.81
CA ASN A 208 -4.24 -3.37 17.36
C ASN A 208 -5.27 -4.13 16.52
N TYR A 209 -5.11 -5.44 16.41
CA TYR A 209 -6.03 -6.32 15.67
C TYR A 209 -7.44 -6.30 16.29
N THR A 210 -7.51 -6.33 17.62
CA THR A 210 -8.75 -6.27 18.41
C THR A 210 -9.55 -5.01 18.13
N SER A 211 -8.91 -3.85 18.05
CA SER A 211 -9.58 -2.58 17.79
C SER A 211 -10.39 -2.58 16.48
N GLN A 212 -9.86 -3.20 15.42
CA GLN A 212 -10.56 -3.27 14.14
C GLN A 212 -11.79 -4.18 14.19
N PHE A 213 -11.68 -5.30 14.90
CA PHE A 213 -12.80 -6.21 15.11
C PHE A 213 -13.88 -5.57 16.00
N PHE A 214 -13.47 -4.97 17.12
CA PHE A 214 -14.36 -4.28 18.04
C PHE A 214 -15.11 -3.12 17.40
N ALA A 215 -14.46 -2.37 16.50
CA ALA A 215 -15.11 -1.35 15.68
C ALA A 215 -16.31 -1.91 14.89
N ASN A 216 -16.18 -3.10 14.30
CA ASN A 216 -17.28 -3.74 13.58
C ASN A 216 -18.39 -4.21 14.52
N VAL A 217 -18.03 -4.79 15.67
CA VAL A 217 -18.98 -5.20 16.71
C VAL A 217 -19.78 -4.01 17.22
N TYR A 218 -19.10 -2.90 17.53
CA TYR A 218 -19.72 -1.69 18.08
C TYR A 218 -20.78 -1.09 17.18
N LEU A 219 -20.58 -1.15 15.85
CA LEU A 219 -21.52 -0.62 14.87
C LEU A 219 -22.52 -1.67 14.35
N ASN A 220 -22.44 -2.93 14.81
CA ASN A 220 -23.40 -3.95 14.41
C ASN A 220 -24.85 -3.63 14.83
N PRO A 221 -25.14 -3.09 16.03
CA PRO A 221 -26.50 -2.65 16.37
C PRO A 221 -27.06 -1.62 15.40
N LEU A 222 -26.22 -0.68 14.94
CA LEU A 222 -26.62 0.31 13.94
C LEU A 222 -26.94 -0.35 12.59
N ASP A 223 -26.13 -1.31 12.15
CA ASP A 223 -26.38 -2.04 10.90
C ASP A 223 -27.77 -2.69 10.90
N HIS A 224 -28.11 -3.35 12.00
CA HIS A 224 -29.40 -4.00 12.19
C HIS A 224 -30.53 -2.98 12.25
N PHE A 225 -30.35 -1.86 12.95
CA PHE A 225 -31.32 -0.76 12.96
C PHE A 225 -31.62 -0.23 11.55
N VAL A 226 -30.58 0.00 10.74
CA VAL A 226 -30.73 0.51 9.36
C VAL A 226 -31.44 -0.53 8.47
N LYS A 227 -31.14 -1.82 8.62
CA LYS A 227 -31.73 -2.88 7.79
C LYS A 227 -33.14 -3.28 8.21
N HIS A 228 -33.43 -3.34 9.51
CA HIS A 228 -34.68 -3.88 10.03
C HIS A 228 -35.70 -2.81 10.40
N ASN A 229 -35.26 -1.70 11.00
CA ASN A 229 -36.15 -0.61 11.42
C ASN A 229 -36.36 0.40 10.28
N LEU A 230 -35.27 0.94 9.73
CA LEU A 230 -35.37 1.90 8.61
C LEU A 230 -35.74 1.22 7.28
N LYS A 231 -35.57 -0.11 7.21
CA LYS A 231 -35.78 -0.94 6.00
C LYS A 231 -34.99 -0.43 4.79
N CYS A 232 -33.81 0.17 5.02
CA CYS A 232 -32.94 0.65 3.96
C CYS A 232 -32.32 -0.54 3.21
N LYS A 233 -32.90 -0.87 2.06
CA LYS A 233 -32.45 -2.00 1.22
C LYS A 233 -30.99 -1.86 0.80
N TYR A 234 -30.60 -0.65 0.39
CA TYR A 234 -29.29 -0.35 -0.18
C TYR A 234 -28.41 0.41 0.82
N TYR A 235 -27.93 -0.32 1.82
CA TYR A 235 -27.01 0.17 2.84
C TYR A 235 -25.71 -0.63 2.80
N ILE A 236 -24.58 0.07 2.84
CA ILE A 236 -23.25 -0.53 2.90
C ILE A 236 -22.38 0.21 3.92
N ARG A 237 -21.55 -0.53 4.65
CA ARG A 237 -20.62 0.03 5.64
C ARG A 237 -19.20 -0.53 5.49
N TYR A 238 -18.22 0.35 5.67
CA TYR A 238 -16.80 0.01 5.79
C TYR A 238 -16.20 0.75 6.99
N VAL A 239 -16.09 0.06 8.13
CA VAL A 239 -15.75 0.67 9.42
C VAL A 239 -16.78 1.76 9.78
N ASP A 240 -16.38 3.02 9.81
CA ASP A 240 -17.16 4.23 10.09
C ASP A 240 -17.77 4.88 8.84
N ASP A 241 -17.29 4.51 7.66
CA ASP A 241 -17.73 5.02 6.37
C ASP A 241 -19.00 4.28 5.91
N MET A 242 -20.12 4.99 5.81
CA MET A 242 -21.45 4.44 5.51
C MET A 242 -22.07 5.10 4.29
N VAL A 243 -22.70 4.30 3.43
CA VAL A 243 -23.46 4.80 2.29
C VAL A 243 -24.85 4.17 2.24
N LEU A 244 -25.88 5.01 2.21
CA LEU A 244 -27.28 4.65 2.01
C LEU A 244 -27.72 5.12 0.63
N LEU A 245 -28.55 4.35 -0.06
CA LEU A 245 -29.23 4.80 -1.29
C LEU A 245 -30.75 4.84 -1.09
N GLY A 246 -31.37 5.87 -1.67
CA GLY A 246 -32.81 6.11 -1.58
C GLY A 246 -33.36 6.76 -2.86
N PRO A 247 -34.69 6.76 -3.03
CA PRO A 247 -35.34 7.33 -4.20
C PRO A 247 -35.31 8.86 -4.22
N ASP A 248 -35.32 9.50 -3.04
CA ASP A 248 -35.42 10.95 -2.89
C ASP A 248 -34.59 11.47 -1.69
N HIS A 249 -34.48 12.80 -1.61
CA HIS A 249 -33.76 13.49 -0.55
C HIS A 249 -34.44 13.34 0.82
N ASN A 250 -35.77 13.49 0.89
CA ASN A 250 -36.51 13.52 2.15
C ASN A 250 -36.38 12.21 2.90
N THR A 251 -36.51 11.08 2.20
CA THR A 251 -36.32 9.74 2.77
C THR A 251 -34.92 9.59 3.39
N LEU A 252 -33.88 10.00 2.67
CA LEU A 252 -32.50 9.90 3.16
C LEU A 252 -32.24 10.80 4.37
N GLU A 253 -32.81 12.01 4.40
CA GLU A 253 -32.68 12.92 5.53
C GLU A 253 -33.46 12.46 6.75
N GLN A 254 -34.63 11.83 6.56
CA GLN A 254 -35.38 11.20 7.65
C GLN A 254 -34.58 10.04 8.26
N TRP A 255 -33.99 9.18 7.42
CA TRP A 255 -33.10 8.12 7.90
C TRP A 255 -31.90 8.68 8.64
N GLU A 256 -31.27 9.75 8.13
CA GLU A 256 -30.16 10.42 8.82
C GLU A 256 -30.55 10.89 10.22
N LYS A 257 -31.68 11.57 10.37
CA LYS A 257 -32.17 12.04 11.68
C LYS A 257 -32.33 10.89 12.66
N GLN A 258 -32.92 9.77 12.21
CA GLN A 258 -33.10 8.57 13.04
C GLN A 258 -31.76 7.91 13.40
N ILE A 259 -30.81 7.86 12.45
CA ILE A 259 -29.44 7.37 12.69
C ILE A 259 -28.73 8.24 13.74
N VAL A 260 -28.84 9.57 13.65
CA VAL A 260 -28.24 10.50 14.63
C VAL A 260 -28.78 10.23 16.04
N LEU A 261 -30.11 10.07 16.18
CA LEU A 261 -30.74 9.77 17.46
C LEU A 261 -30.27 8.41 18.01
N PHE A 262 -30.25 7.38 17.17
CA PHE A 262 -29.77 6.05 17.53
C PHE A 262 -28.31 6.08 17.99
N LEU A 263 -27.42 6.71 17.21
CA LEU A 263 -25.99 6.82 17.53
C LEU A 263 -25.78 7.52 18.88
N LYS A 264 -26.51 8.60 19.15
CA LYS A 264 -26.39 9.35 20.39
C LYS A 264 -26.87 8.52 21.60
N LYS A 265 -28.03 7.89 21.47
CA LYS A 265 -28.70 7.16 22.56
C LYS A 265 -28.03 5.82 22.87
N GLU A 266 -27.82 4.99 21.85
CA GLU A 266 -27.40 3.59 22.03
C GLU A 266 -25.88 3.41 22.02
N LEU A 267 -25.16 4.26 21.29
CA LEU A 267 -23.73 4.09 21.04
C LEU A 267 -22.87 5.28 21.50
N SER A 268 -23.46 6.35 22.04
CA SER A 268 -22.73 7.58 22.44
C SER A 268 -21.81 8.14 21.33
N LEU A 269 -22.22 8.05 20.07
CA LEU A 269 -21.47 8.51 18.91
C LEU A 269 -22.11 9.72 18.24
N THR A 270 -21.31 10.44 17.44
CA THR A 270 -21.77 11.59 16.65
C THR A 270 -21.27 11.48 15.21
N LEU A 271 -22.10 11.91 14.26
CA LEU A 271 -21.73 11.99 12.86
C LEU A 271 -20.77 13.15 12.59
N ASN A 272 -19.99 13.04 11.53
CA ASN A 272 -19.06 14.05 11.07
C ASN A 272 -19.73 14.94 9.99
N PRO A 273 -20.18 16.16 10.34
CA PRO A 273 -20.92 17.01 9.40
C PRO A 273 -20.08 17.39 8.17
N LYS A 274 -18.74 17.45 8.30
CA LYS A 274 -17.83 17.81 7.20
C LYS A 274 -17.69 16.71 6.15
N GLN A 275 -18.09 15.48 6.45
CA GLN A 275 -18.01 14.34 5.52
C GLN A 275 -19.39 13.91 5.02
N ARG A 276 -20.47 14.47 5.59
CA ARG A 276 -21.83 14.28 5.10
C ARG A 276 -21.91 14.67 3.63
N LYS A 277 -22.43 13.78 2.78
CA LYS A 277 -22.71 14.12 1.39
C LYS A 277 -23.98 13.44 0.89
N LEU A 278 -24.96 14.25 0.52
CA LEU A 278 -26.21 13.84 -0.12
C LEU A 278 -26.17 14.29 -1.58
N ALA A 279 -26.28 13.37 -2.53
CA ALA A 279 -26.25 13.72 -3.96
C ALA A 279 -26.87 12.64 -4.85
N PRO A 280 -27.26 12.96 -6.09
CA PRO A 280 -27.65 11.97 -7.09
C PRO A 280 -26.54 10.93 -7.34
N VAL A 281 -26.92 9.65 -7.50
CA VAL A 281 -25.96 8.56 -7.81
C VAL A 281 -25.21 8.81 -9.12
N LYS A 282 -25.85 9.48 -10.09
CA LYS A 282 -25.23 9.87 -11.37
C LYS A 282 -24.02 10.77 -11.20
N ASN A 283 -23.89 11.51 -10.09
CA ASN A 283 -22.74 12.38 -9.84
C ASN A 283 -21.49 11.58 -9.44
N GLY A 284 -21.67 10.33 -9.02
CA GLY A 284 -20.63 9.44 -8.55
C GLY A 284 -20.35 9.59 -7.05
N CYS A 285 -20.39 8.47 -6.34
CA CYS A 285 -20.09 8.41 -4.91
C CYS A 285 -18.61 8.13 -4.67
N ASN A 286 -18.06 8.77 -3.64
CA ASN A 286 -16.65 8.95 -3.45
C ASN A 286 -16.18 8.01 -2.33
N PHE A 287 -16.03 6.71 -2.63
CA PHE A 287 -15.94 5.64 -1.62
C PHE A 287 -14.68 4.78 -1.79
N LEU A 288 -13.99 4.52 -0.68
CA LEU A 288 -12.81 3.62 -0.57
C LEU A 288 -11.73 3.75 -1.67
N GLY A 289 -11.46 4.99 -2.11
CA GLY A 289 -10.40 5.27 -3.09
C GLY A 289 -10.88 5.38 -4.54
N TYR A 290 -12.17 5.16 -4.79
CA TYR A 290 -12.80 5.24 -6.10
C TYR A 290 -13.89 6.32 -6.15
N VAL A 291 -14.24 6.73 -7.36
CA VAL A 291 -15.50 7.42 -7.68
C VAL A 291 -16.38 6.39 -8.36
N ILE A 292 -17.45 6.00 -7.70
CA ILE A 292 -18.35 4.92 -8.10
C ILE A 292 -19.52 5.53 -8.82
N ARG A 293 -19.70 5.20 -10.09
CA ARG A 293 -20.90 5.51 -10.88
C ARG A 293 -21.62 4.21 -11.23
N PRO A 294 -22.93 4.26 -11.53
CA PRO A 294 -23.66 3.07 -11.96
C PRO A 294 -22.98 2.40 -13.17
N SER A 295 -22.69 3.15 -14.24
CA SER A 295 -22.03 2.64 -15.44
C SER A 295 -20.57 2.21 -15.25
N HIS A 296 -19.75 2.98 -14.51
CA HIS A 296 -18.30 2.76 -14.46
C HIS A 296 -17.64 3.20 -13.14
N LEU A 297 -16.39 2.79 -12.94
CA LEU A 297 -15.59 3.15 -11.76
C LEU A 297 -14.42 4.05 -12.18
N LEU A 298 -14.15 5.12 -11.44
CA LEU A 298 -12.97 5.96 -11.67
C LEU A 298 -12.05 5.94 -10.45
N VAL A 299 -10.76 6.13 -10.67
CA VAL A 299 -9.78 6.33 -9.59
C VAL A 299 -9.92 7.75 -9.04
N ARG A 300 -9.87 7.94 -7.71
CA ARG A 300 -9.95 9.29 -7.13
C ARG A 300 -8.77 10.17 -7.58
N LYS A 301 -9.07 11.42 -7.93
CA LYS A 301 -8.06 12.44 -8.35
C LYS A 301 -6.88 12.55 -7.37
N ARG A 302 -7.13 12.47 -6.06
CA ARG A 302 -6.07 12.49 -5.03
C ARG A 302 -5.02 11.39 -5.23
N THR A 303 -5.45 10.19 -5.59
CA THR A 303 -4.57 9.03 -5.81
C THR A 303 -3.75 9.23 -7.08
N VAL A 304 -4.41 9.68 -8.14
CA VAL A 304 -3.75 10.01 -9.41
C VAL A 304 -2.71 11.11 -9.22
N ASN A 305 -3.03 12.16 -8.48
CA ASN A 305 -2.10 13.26 -8.21
C ASN A 305 -0.91 12.80 -7.36
N LYS A 306 -1.13 11.93 -6.37
CA LYS A 306 -0.04 11.34 -5.59
C LYS A 306 0.86 10.46 -6.46
N CYS A 307 0.28 9.66 -7.36
CA CYS A 307 1.04 8.89 -8.35
C CYS A 307 1.91 9.83 -9.21
N LYS A 308 1.31 10.87 -9.81
CA LYS A 308 2.04 11.88 -10.61
C LYS A 308 3.16 12.57 -9.82
N TYR A 309 2.90 12.92 -8.56
CA TYR A 309 3.91 13.53 -7.68
C TYR A 309 5.10 12.61 -7.46
N VAL A 310 4.84 11.32 -7.16
CA VAL A 310 5.90 10.33 -7.00
C VAL A 310 6.67 10.14 -8.30
N LEU A 311 5.99 10.04 -9.44
CA LEU A 311 6.65 9.90 -10.75
C LEU A 311 7.54 11.10 -11.09
N ASN A 312 7.07 12.33 -10.83
CA ASN A 312 7.90 13.54 -10.99
C ASN A 312 9.17 13.48 -10.12
N ARG A 313 9.06 13.01 -8.87
CA ARG A 313 10.21 12.88 -7.97
C ARG A 313 11.25 11.93 -8.55
N TYR A 314 10.82 10.73 -8.93
CA TYR A 314 11.72 9.73 -9.51
C TYR A 314 12.27 10.14 -10.88
N GLN A 315 11.50 10.87 -11.68
CA GLN A 315 12.00 11.42 -12.94
C GLN A 315 13.19 12.37 -12.69
N LYS A 316 13.09 13.27 -11.70
CA LYS A 316 14.19 14.18 -11.33
C LYS A 316 15.40 13.44 -10.74
N GLU A 317 15.16 12.33 -10.05
CA GLU A 317 16.20 11.51 -9.43
C GLU A 317 16.94 10.63 -10.45
N LEU A 318 16.24 10.16 -11.49
CA LEU A 318 16.78 9.30 -12.52
C LEU A 318 17.29 10.06 -13.75
N ILE A 319 16.78 11.26 -14.00
CA ILE A 319 17.10 12.05 -15.19
C ILE A 319 17.64 13.41 -14.79
N THR A 320 18.87 13.68 -15.20
CA THR A 320 19.56 14.96 -15.02
C THR A 320 19.84 15.57 -16.38
N ASN A 321 19.64 16.88 -16.51
CA ASN A 321 20.07 17.62 -17.71
C ASN A 321 21.37 18.36 -17.38
N ASN A 322 22.40 18.16 -18.19
CA ASN A 322 23.68 18.85 -18.09
C ASN A 322 23.93 19.63 -19.38
N GLY A 323 23.60 20.93 -19.38
CA GLY A 323 23.66 21.77 -20.56
C GLY A 323 22.79 21.25 -21.71
N GLN A 324 23.44 20.83 -22.81
CA GLN A 324 22.79 20.32 -24.02
C GLN A 324 22.47 18.82 -23.98
N TYR A 325 22.81 18.11 -22.90
CA TYR A 325 22.69 16.66 -22.80
C TYR A 325 21.70 16.23 -21.70
N THR A 326 21.01 15.13 -21.95
CA THR A 326 20.16 14.43 -20.99
C THR A 326 20.88 13.15 -20.54
N ILE A 327 21.05 13.00 -19.24
CA ILE A 327 21.69 11.85 -18.60
C ILE A 327 20.61 11.09 -17.82
N GLN A 328 20.44 9.82 -18.16
CA GLN A 328 19.55 8.90 -17.48
C GLN A 328 20.36 7.90 -16.67
N LYS A 329 20.18 7.89 -15.35
CA LYS A 329 20.82 6.95 -14.42
C LYS A 329 20.02 5.66 -14.33
N TYR A 330 20.71 4.53 -14.23
CA TYR A 330 20.12 3.19 -14.03
C TYR A 330 20.55 2.64 -12.67
N ASP A 331 19.89 3.10 -11.63
CA ASP A 331 20.12 2.61 -10.27
C ASP A 331 19.13 1.50 -9.94
N LEU A 332 19.62 0.26 -9.81
CA LEU A 332 18.77 -0.92 -9.69
C LEU A 332 17.88 -0.90 -8.42
N GLU A 333 18.36 -0.34 -7.31
CA GLU A 333 17.60 -0.28 -6.06
C GLU A 333 16.46 0.73 -6.16
N ILE A 334 16.75 1.91 -6.70
CA ILE A 334 15.76 2.96 -6.99
C ILE A 334 14.71 2.42 -7.98
N LEU A 335 15.15 1.76 -9.05
CA LEU A 335 14.26 1.21 -10.08
C LEU A 335 13.37 0.07 -9.56
N ARG A 336 13.89 -0.81 -8.70
CA ARG A 336 13.08 -1.85 -8.02
C ARG A 336 12.04 -1.22 -7.09
N THR A 337 12.42 -0.18 -6.35
CA THR A 337 11.51 0.56 -5.49
C THR A 337 10.40 1.21 -6.31
N LEU A 338 10.75 1.88 -7.41
CA LEU A 338 9.79 2.47 -8.34
C LEU A 338 8.88 1.40 -8.99
N GLN A 339 9.42 0.24 -9.36
CA GLN A 339 8.64 -0.88 -9.89
C GLN A 339 7.56 -1.35 -8.90
N ALA A 340 7.92 -1.49 -7.62
CA ALA A 340 7.00 -1.89 -6.57
C ALA A 340 5.90 -0.83 -6.35
N ILE A 341 6.28 0.45 -6.36
CA ILE A 341 5.34 1.58 -6.27
C ILE A 341 4.36 1.58 -7.46
N LEU A 342 4.88 1.46 -8.68
CA LEU A 342 4.07 1.39 -9.90
C LEU A 342 3.11 0.20 -9.83
N SER A 343 3.60 -0.99 -9.47
CA SER A 343 2.77 -2.20 -9.32
C SER A 343 1.61 -1.98 -8.35
N SER A 344 1.85 -1.28 -7.24
CA SER A 344 0.80 -0.92 -6.27
C SER A 344 -0.28 -0.02 -6.89
N TYR A 345 0.11 1.05 -7.59
CA TYR A 345 -0.85 1.92 -8.29
C TYR A 345 -1.60 1.20 -9.40
N LEU A 346 -0.90 0.39 -10.21
CA LEU A 346 -1.50 -0.38 -11.29
C LEU A 346 -2.51 -1.40 -10.78
N GLY A 347 -2.22 -2.06 -9.65
CA GLY A 347 -3.16 -2.95 -8.98
C GLY A 347 -4.45 -2.24 -8.57
N GLN A 348 -4.35 -1.00 -8.09
CA GLN A 348 -5.54 -0.19 -7.81
C GLN A 348 -6.27 0.24 -9.10
N PHE A 349 -5.53 0.64 -10.13
CA PHE A 349 -6.12 1.13 -11.38
C PHE A 349 -6.83 0.01 -12.16
N LEU A 350 -6.37 -1.23 -12.02
CA LEU A 350 -6.99 -2.42 -12.62
C LEU A 350 -8.47 -2.57 -12.24
N HIS A 351 -8.87 -2.11 -11.06
CA HIS A 351 -10.26 -2.19 -10.58
C HIS A 351 -11.13 -1.00 -11.00
N ALA A 352 -10.64 -0.13 -11.87
CA ALA A 352 -11.37 1.03 -12.37
C ALA A 352 -11.26 1.14 -13.91
N SER A 353 -12.15 1.93 -14.51
CA SER A 353 -12.10 2.32 -15.92
C SER A 353 -10.94 3.29 -16.17
N SER A 354 -9.73 2.75 -16.16
CA SER A 354 -8.47 3.50 -16.06
C SER A 354 -7.60 3.43 -17.32
N ARG A 355 -8.04 2.75 -18.40
CA ARG A 355 -7.25 2.58 -19.63
C ARG A 355 -6.75 3.91 -20.21
N ASN A 356 -7.64 4.88 -20.34
CA ASN A 356 -7.30 6.22 -20.85
C ASN A 356 -6.43 7.01 -19.87
N LEU A 357 -6.64 6.82 -18.56
CA LEU A 357 -5.78 7.40 -17.54
C LEU A 357 -4.34 6.84 -17.66
N MET A 358 -4.19 5.54 -17.87
CA MET A 358 -2.89 4.90 -18.06
C MET A 358 -2.18 5.40 -19.30
N LYS A 359 -2.87 5.49 -20.43
CA LYS A 359 -2.31 6.10 -21.66
C LYS A 359 -1.78 7.52 -21.37
N LYS A 360 -2.58 8.36 -20.69
CA LYS A 360 -2.18 9.73 -20.32
C LYS A 360 -0.99 9.78 -19.36
N ILE A 361 -0.86 8.82 -18.44
CA ILE A 361 0.28 8.73 -17.53
C ILE A 361 1.55 8.38 -18.31
N ILE A 362 1.50 7.36 -19.17
CA ILE A 362 2.66 6.94 -19.97
C ILE A 362 3.12 8.07 -20.91
N VAL A 363 2.19 8.75 -21.58
CA VAL A 363 2.51 9.90 -22.45
C VAL A 363 3.13 11.04 -21.66
N ARG A 364 2.63 11.32 -20.45
CA ARG A 364 3.17 12.39 -19.59
C ARG A 364 4.55 12.05 -19.01
N PHE A 365 4.82 10.77 -18.77
CA PHE A 365 6.05 10.28 -18.16
C PHE A 365 6.75 9.29 -19.10
N PRO A 366 7.26 9.76 -20.25
CA PRO A 366 7.84 8.90 -21.27
C PRO A 366 9.05 8.10 -20.76
N PHE A 367 9.77 8.63 -19.76
CA PHE A 367 10.89 7.93 -19.12
C PHE A 367 10.54 6.54 -18.61
N LEU A 368 9.28 6.28 -18.26
CA LEU A 368 8.87 4.97 -17.80
C LEU A 368 9.13 3.87 -18.84
N ASN A 369 9.04 4.19 -20.14
CA ASN A 369 9.30 3.24 -21.23
C ASN A 369 10.80 2.97 -21.44
N ASP A 370 11.67 3.83 -20.89
CA ASP A 370 13.11 3.61 -20.91
C ASP A 370 13.50 2.51 -19.91
N TYR A 371 12.84 2.48 -18.76
CA TYR A 371 13.17 1.58 -17.66
C TYR A 371 12.25 0.35 -17.55
N PHE A 372 11.01 0.44 -18.04
CA PHE A 372 9.98 -0.57 -17.80
C PHE A 372 9.21 -1.01 -19.05
N ILE A 373 8.74 -2.25 -19.00
CA ILE A 373 7.81 -2.85 -19.96
C ILE A 373 6.45 -2.99 -19.27
N PHE A 374 5.41 -2.42 -19.88
CA PHE A 374 4.02 -2.51 -19.40
C PHE A 374 3.27 -3.60 -20.15
N GLN A 375 2.87 -4.67 -19.45
CA GLN A 375 2.05 -5.75 -19.99
C GLN A 375 0.58 -5.48 -19.65
N ASN A 376 -0.30 -5.51 -20.66
CA ASN A 376 -1.74 -5.25 -20.55
C ASN A 376 -2.10 -3.94 -19.83
N ASN A 377 -1.22 -2.93 -19.84
CA ASN A 377 -1.32 -1.66 -19.08
C ASN A 377 -1.31 -1.76 -17.55
N TYR A 378 -1.25 -2.95 -16.96
CA TYR A 378 -1.45 -3.14 -15.50
C TYR A 378 -0.39 -4.02 -14.82
N LYS A 379 0.56 -4.57 -15.57
CA LYS A 379 1.74 -5.24 -15.01
C LYS A 379 2.99 -4.54 -15.51
N VAL A 380 3.96 -4.33 -14.63
CA VAL A 380 5.20 -3.61 -14.93
C VAL A 380 6.41 -4.49 -14.64
N LYS A 381 7.33 -4.58 -15.61
CA LYS A 381 8.60 -5.32 -15.50
C LYS A 381 9.76 -4.41 -15.83
N LEU A 382 10.90 -4.59 -15.18
CA LEU A 382 12.14 -3.92 -15.59
C LEU A 382 12.53 -4.36 -17.01
N LYS A 383 12.88 -3.39 -17.86
CA LYS A 383 13.22 -3.61 -19.27
C LYS A 383 14.53 -4.38 -19.41
N CYS A 384 15.55 -3.96 -18.66
CA CYS A 384 16.85 -4.62 -18.66
C CYS A 384 17.08 -5.32 -17.31
N ASN A 385 17.21 -6.65 -17.33
CA ASN A 385 17.62 -7.44 -16.17
C ASN A 385 18.63 -8.51 -16.61
N LEU A 386 19.91 -8.15 -16.58
CA LEU A 386 21.01 -9.00 -17.02
C LEU A 386 21.34 -10.14 -16.06
N SER A 387 20.76 -10.18 -14.85
CA SER A 387 20.98 -11.27 -13.87
C SER A 387 20.64 -12.66 -14.40
N LYS A 388 19.84 -12.76 -15.47
CA LYS A 388 19.49 -14.03 -16.13
C LYS A 388 20.47 -14.44 -17.25
N CYS A 389 21.34 -13.54 -17.69
CA CYS A 389 22.25 -13.76 -18.81
C CYS A 389 23.56 -14.41 -18.30
N ARG A 390 23.70 -15.71 -18.55
CA ARG A 390 24.81 -16.53 -18.02
C ARG A 390 26.11 -16.45 -18.80
N THR A 391 26.14 -15.79 -19.97
CA THR A 391 27.36 -15.63 -20.77
C THR A 391 27.61 -14.17 -21.13
N LEU A 392 28.88 -13.84 -21.40
CA LEU A 392 29.28 -12.50 -21.86
C LEU A 392 28.53 -12.12 -23.15
N LYS A 393 28.44 -13.06 -24.10
CA LYS A 393 27.74 -12.90 -25.36
C LYS A 393 26.25 -12.64 -25.15
N MET A 394 25.59 -13.40 -24.27
CA MET A 394 24.18 -13.17 -23.92
C MET A 394 23.96 -11.80 -23.27
N GLN A 395 24.83 -11.39 -22.36
CA GLN A 395 24.73 -10.07 -21.73
C GLN A 395 24.84 -8.94 -22.77
N TYR A 396 25.81 -9.03 -23.68
CA TYR A 396 25.96 -8.03 -24.75
C TYR A 396 24.78 -8.04 -25.73
N GLN A 397 24.39 -9.22 -26.22
CA GLN A 397 23.24 -9.37 -27.14
C GLN A 397 21.94 -8.84 -26.53
N SER A 398 21.70 -9.11 -25.24
CA SER A 398 20.53 -8.59 -24.54
C SER A 398 20.52 -7.06 -24.47
N ILE A 399 21.70 -6.42 -24.34
CA ILE A 399 21.79 -4.95 -24.37
C ILE A 399 21.61 -4.43 -25.80
N SER A 400 22.29 -5.02 -26.78
CA SER A 400 22.23 -4.54 -28.16
C SER A 400 20.82 -4.64 -28.76
N GLN A 401 20.06 -5.68 -28.41
CA GLN A 401 18.66 -5.81 -28.80
C GLN A 401 17.74 -4.78 -28.14
N ASN A 402 18.01 -4.40 -26.88
CA ASN A 402 17.19 -3.42 -26.17
C ASN A 402 17.54 -1.96 -26.53
N TYR A 403 18.75 -1.72 -27.05
CA TYR A 403 19.29 -0.39 -27.34
C TYR A 403 20.01 -0.37 -28.71
N PRO A 404 19.32 -0.68 -29.84
CA PRO A 404 19.97 -0.81 -31.14
C PRO A 404 20.57 0.49 -31.68
N GLU A 405 19.99 1.64 -31.32
CA GLU A 405 20.46 2.97 -31.74
C GLU A 405 21.57 3.55 -30.85
N HIS A 406 22.09 2.78 -29.88
CA HIS A 406 23.06 3.29 -28.91
C HIS A 406 24.45 2.74 -29.17
N LEU A 407 25.44 3.61 -29.02
CA LEU A 407 26.83 3.21 -28.89
C LEU A 407 27.04 2.62 -27.48
N ILE A 408 27.37 1.33 -27.42
CA ILE A 408 27.41 0.53 -26.21
C ILE A 408 28.84 0.49 -25.67
N PHE A 409 29.09 1.28 -24.64
CA PHE A 409 30.34 1.25 -23.89
C PHE A 409 30.31 0.04 -22.94
N PHE A 410 30.80 -1.12 -23.39
CA PHE A 410 30.68 -2.37 -22.63
C PHE A 410 31.95 -2.69 -21.83
N GLN A 411 31.88 -2.59 -20.49
CA GLN A 411 33.05 -2.78 -19.63
C GLN A 411 33.51 -4.24 -19.57
N ILE A 412 34.80 -4.47 -19.75
CA ILE A 412 35.50 -5.71 -19.40
C ILE A 412 36.79 -5.36 -18.66
N GLY A 413 36.82 -5.64 -17.35
CA GLY A 413 37.92 -5.27 -16.48
C GLY A 413 38.14 -3.76 -16.47
N CYS A 414 39.37 -3.35 -16.78
CA CYS A 414 39.77 -1.94 -16.82
C CYS A 414 39.55 -1.26 -18.18
N PHE A 415 38.79 -1.88 -19.09
CA PHE A 415 38.52 -1.34 -20.43
C PHE A 415 37.04 -1.28 -20.75
N TYR A 416 36.65 -0.33 -21.61
CA TYR A 416 35.39 -0.37 -22.35
C TYR A 416 35.64 -0.85 -23.76
N GLU A 417 34.81 -1.76 -24.24
CA GLU A 417 34.94 -2.37 -25.56
C GLU A 417 33.68 -2.24 -26.42
N PHE A 418 33.89 -2.16 -27.72
CA PHE A 418 32.88 -2.19 -28.78
C PHE A 418 33.05 -3.46 -29.62
N TYR A 419 31.94 -3.98 -30.14
CA TYR A 419 31.88 -5.25 -30.88
C TYR A 419 31.02 -5.11 -32.14
N GLY A 420 31.24 -6.01 -33.11
CA GLY A 420 30.46 -6.08 -34.34
C GLY A 420 30.48 -4.75 -35.11
N ASP A 421 29.32 -4.30 -35.56
CA ASP A 421 29.15 -3.08 -36.35
C ASP A 421 29.63 -1.81 -35.62
N GLN A 422 29.68 -1.84 -34.29
CA GLN A 422 30.16 -0.71 -33.49
C GLN A 422 31.67 -0.53 -33.53
N VAL A 423 32.44 -1.54 -34.00
CA VAL A 423 33.90 -1.44 -34.12
C VAL A 423 34.29 -0.36 -35.12
N LYS A 424 33.69 -0.37 -36.31
CA LYS A 424 33.96 0.63 -37.36
C LYS A 424 33.56 2.03 -36.91
N ILE A 425 32.37 2.14 -36.30
CA ILE A 425 31.85 3.39 -35.72
C ILE A 425 32.83 3.94 -34.66
N ALA A 426 33.35 3.09 -33.77
CA ALA A 426 34.32 3.50 -32.76
C ALA A 426 35.68 3.89 -33.37
N GLN A 427 36.15 3.23 -34.42
CA GLN A 427 37.39 3.61 -35.13
C GLN A 427 37.26 5.02 -35.73
N ASP A 428 36.16 5.27 -36.44
CA ASP A 428 35.93 6.54 -37.15
C ASP A 428 35.75 7.72 -36.18
N ILE A 429 35.04 7.51 -35.07
CA ILE A 429 34.70 8.60 -34.13
C ILE A 429 35.83 8.85 -33.13
N PHE A 430 36.47 7.79 -32.64
CA PHE A 430 37.41 7.88 -31.52
C PHE A 430 38.88 7.80 -31.94
N GLY A 431 39.16 7.47 -33.22
CA GLY A 431 40.52 7.32 -33.72
C GLY A 431 41.30 6.16 -33.08
N ILE A 432 40.60 5.20 -32.49
CA ILE A 432 41.25 4.03 -31.86
C ILE A 432 41.62 3.07 -32.98
N GLN A 433 42.88 2.66 -33.06
CA GLN A 433 43.36 1.78 -34.16
C GLN A 433 43.59 0.33 -33.72
N LYS A 434 43.87 0.08 -32.43
CA LYS A 434 44.25 -1.26 -31.94
C LYS A 434 43.03 -2.17 -31.78
N THR A 435 42.88 -3.12 -32.70
CA THR A 435 41.86 -4.16 -32.64
C THR A 435 42.40 -5.42 -31.96
N ARG A 436 41.50 -6.19 -31.34
CA ARG A 436 41.77 -7.54 -30.81
C ARG A 436 40.63 -8.46 -31.18
N ILE A 437 40.88 -9.77 -31.24
CA ILE A 437 39.83 -10.77 -31.48
C ILE A 437 39.51 -11.47 -30.17
N ARG A 438 38.24 -11.45 -29.76
CA ARG A 438 37.73 -12.23 -28.61
C ARG A 438 37.04 -13.50 -29.10
N LYS A 439 37.45 -14.66 -28.58
CA LYS A 439 36.96 -16.00 -28.96
C LYS A 439 35.44 -16.11 -29.10
N THR A 440 34.66 -15.46 -28.24
CA THR A 440 33.18 -15.54 -28.23
C THR A 440 32.46 -14.31 -28.80
N MET A 441 33.17 -13.20 -29.03
CA MET A 441 32.59 -11.89 -29.38
C MET A 441 33.06 -11.35 -30.74
N GLY A 442 34.12 -11.91 -31.33
CA GLY A 442 34.70 -11.45 -32.58
C GLY A 442 35.66 -10.26 -32.40
N PRO A 443 35.86 -9.44 -33.45
CA PRO A 443 36.65 -8.22 -33.39
C PRO A 443 36.14 -7.27 -32.31
N ALA A 444 37.08 -6.73 -31.55
CA ALA A 444 36.84 -5.82 -30.45
C ALA A 444 37.83 -4.67 -30.49
N ILE A 445 37.35 -3.49 -30.17
CA ILE A 445 38.17 -2.30 -29.98
C ILE A 445 37.78 -1.63 -28.68
N GLY A 446 38.72 -1.02 -27.97
CA GLY A 446 38.44 -0.48 -26.66
C GLY A 446 39.48 0.49 -26.13
N PHE A 447 39.13 1.12 -25.01
CA PHE A 447 39.95 2.13 -24.35
C PHE A 447 39.86 1.98 -22.82
N PRO A 448 40.83 2.51 -22.05
CA PRO A 448 40.84 2.37 -20.59
C PRO A 448 39.69 3.11 -19.90
N THR A 449 39.15 2.56 -18.80
CA THR A 449 37.95 3.07 -18.11
C THR A 449 38.04 4.54 -17.66
N ASN A 450 39.24 5.05 -17.35
CA ASN A 450 39.44 6.45 -16.95
C ASN A 450 39.12 7.47 -18.06
N LYS A 451 39.14 7.07 -19.34
CA LYS A 451 38.79 7.94 -20.47
C LYS A 451 37.28 7.96 -20.80
N LEU A 452 36.44 7.24 -20.05
CA LEU A 452 35.02 7.09 -20.38
C LEU A 452 34.29 8.42 -20.58
N LYS A 453 34.48 9.37 -19.67
CA LYS A 453 33.80 10.66 -19.73
C LYS A 453 34.13 11.41 -21.02
N GLN A 454 35.41 11.45 -21.38
CA GLN A 454 35.90 12.07 -22.61
C GLN A 454 35.25 11.44 -23.86
N TYR A 455 35.21 10.12 -23.94
CA TYR A 455 34.65 9.44 -25.11
C TYR A 455 33.11 9.52 -25.19
N ILE A 456 32.41 9.60 -24.05
CA ILE A 456 30.98 9.92 -24.02
C ILE A 456 30.75 11.32 -24.61
N GLU A 457 31.53 12.32 -24.21
CA GLU A 457 31.40 13.69 -24.72
C GLU A 457 31.64 13.74 -26.24
N ILE A 458 32.69 13.07 -26.75
CA ILE A 458 32.96 13.00 -28.20
C ILE A 458 31.78 12.37 -28.94
N ALA A 459 31.27 11.23 -28.46
CA ALA A 459 30.13 10.55 -29.08
C ALA A 459 28.88 11.43 -29.11
N LEU A 460 28.58 12.12 -28.01
CA LEU A 460 27.43 13.03 -27.91
C LEU A 460 27.59 14.26 -28.83
N HIS A 461 28.80 14.81 -28.98
CA HIS A 461 29.08 15.90 -29.92
C HIS A 461 28.84 15.48 -31.38
N LYS A 462 29.10 14.22 -31.71
CA LYS A 462 28.81 13.62 -33.02
C LYS A 462 27.36 13.12 -33.14
N ASN A 463 26.48 13.51 -32.21
CA ASN A 463 25.05 13.15 -32.15
C ASN A 463 24.75 11.65 -31.96
N TYR A 464 25.68 10.86 -31.42
CA TYR A 464 25.38 9.47 -31.04
C TYR A 464 24.71 9.40 -29.67
N LYS A 465 23.68 8.55 -29.55
CA LYS A 465 23.16 8.12 -28.24
C LYS A 465 24.14 7.13 -27.63
N THR A 466 24.41 7.24 -26.34
CA THR A 466 25.38 6.37 -25.66
C THR A 466 24.74 5.62 -24.51
N ILE A 467 25.19 4.39 -24.26
CA ILE A 467 24.81 3.59 -23.10
C ILE A 467 26.03 2.94 -22.47
N VAL A 468 26.14 3.04 -21.15
CA VAL A 468 27.27 2.52 -20.38
C VAL A 468 26.91 1.25 -19.64
N ILE A 469 27.60 0.22 -20.09
CA ILE A 469 27.85 -1.13 -19.60
C ILE A 469 28.79 -1.33 -18.42
N MET A 470 28.42 -1.37 -17.13
CA MET A 470 29.43 -1.62 -16.07
C MET A 470 29.33 -3.00 -15.42
N GLN A 471 30.47 -3.52 -14.96
CA GLN A 471 30.54 -4.72 -14.13
C GLN A 471 30.16 -4.38 -12.68
N THR A 472 29.31 -5.20 -12.07
CA THR A 472 28.70 -4.95 -10.75
C THR A 472 29.53 -5.44 -9.57
N GLY A 473 30.60 -6.20 -9.81
CA GLY A 473 31.32 -6.92 -8.74
C GLY A 473 30.73 -8.28 -8.39
N ARG A 474 29.47 -8.56 -8.75
CA ARG A 474 28.82 -9.86 -8.54
C ARG A 474 29.15 -10.83 -9.66
N TYR A 475 29.10 -12.13 -9.36
CA TYR A 475 29.35 -13.20 -10.33
C TYR A 475 28.11 -14.08 -10.54
N ILE A 476 27.84 -14.43 -11.80
CA ILE A 476 26.84 -15.41 -12.22
C ILE A 476 27.63 -16.61 -12.74
N GLY A 477 27.85 -17.61 -11.87
CA GLY A 477 28.86 -18.63 -12.11
C GLY A 477 30.26 -18.00 -12.14
N TYR A 478 31.00 -18.17 -13.24
CA TYR A 478 32.35 -17.60 -13.42
C TYR A 478 32.37 -16.24 -14.13
N ILE A 479 31.21 -15.69 -14.48
CA ILE A 479 31.12 -14.45 -15.27
C ILE A 479 30.61 -13.32 -14.40
N GLN A 480 31.32 -12.20 -14.43
CA GLN A 480 30.91 -11.01 -13.71
C GLN A 480 29.61 -10.45 -14.30
N GLU A 481 28.61 -10.23 -13.43
CA GLU A 481 27.33 -9.61 -13.76
C GLU A 481 27.56 -8.15 -14.17
N ARG A 482 26.87 -7.73 -15.23
CA ARG A 482 26.85 -6.35 -15.70
C ARG A 482 25.50 -5.70 -15.50
N ALA A 483 25.51 -4.38 -15.38
CA ALA A 483 24.30 -3.57 -15.30
C ALA A 483 24.45 -2.31 -16.15
N VAL A 484 23.34 -1.87 -16.74
CA VAL A 484 23.26 -0.53 -17.32
C VAL A 484 23.50 0.46 -16.19
N MET A 485 24.40 1.43 -16.39
CA MET A 485 24.69 2.46 -15.39
C MET A 485 24.12 3.80 -15.78
N LEU A 486 24.33 4.20 -17.03
CA LEU A 486 23.86 5.47 -17.54
C LEU A 486 23.60 5.41 -19.04
N ARG A 487 22.64 6.21 -19.48
CA ARG A 487 22.35 6.49 -20.89
C ARG A 487 22.44 7.99 -21.09
N CYS A 488 23.16 8.42 -22.12
CA CYS A 488 23.29 9.84 -22.45
C CYS A 488 22.81 10.09 -23.88
N GLU A 489 22.10 11.18 -24.07
CA GLU A 489 21.66 11.64 -25.38
C GLU A 489 21.61 13.17 -25.42
N LYS A 490 21.70 13.74 -26.63
CA LYS A 490 21.51 15.17 -26.82
C LYS A 490 20.05 15.53 -26.53
N LYS A 491 19.84 16.66 -25.84
CA LYS A 491 18.52 17.13 -25.44
C LYS A 491 17.69 17.40 -26.69
N VAL A 492 16.57 16.70 -26.83
CA VAL A 492 15.56 17.03 -27.84
C VAL A 492 14.86 18.30 -27.36
N LEU A 493 15.13 19.43 -28.00
CA LEU A 493 14.34 20.65 -27.85
C LEU A 493 12.96 20.35 -28.45
N TYR A 494 12.00 19.97 -27.61
CA TYR A 494 10.60 19.98 -28.04
C TYR A 494 10.19 21.44 -28.19
N GLU A 495 10.10 21.93 -29.44
CA GLU A 495 9.36 23.13 -29.75
C GLU A 495 7.95 22.96 -29.18
N LYS A 496 7.55 23.88 -28.30
CA LYS A 496 6.16 23.96 -27.85
C LYS A 496 5.32 24.33 -29.07
N THR A 497 4.75 23.35 -29.76
CA THR A 497 3.59 23.60 -30.62
C THR A 497 2.52 24.25 -29.73
N LYS A 498 2.19 25.50 -30.07
CA LYS A 498 1.28 26.41 -29.36
C LYS A 498 -0.10 25.82 -29.16
#